data_AF-A0A318ZJD8-F1
#
_entry.id   AF-A0A318ZJD8-F1
#
_cell.length_a   1.000
_cell.length_b   1.000
_cell.length_c   1.000
_cell.angle_alpha   90.00
_cell.angle_beta   90.00
_cell.angle_gamma   90.00
#
_symmetry.space_group_name_H-M   'P 1'
#
loop_
_entity.id
_entity.type
_entity.pdbx_description
1 polymer ?
#
loop_
_entity_poly.entity_id
_entity_poly.type
_entity_poly.pdbx_seq_one_letter_code
_entity_poly.pdbx_strand_id
1 'polypeptide(L)'
;MSLSDAGTFTEYGIVKAFAYAMLEYAAPYRGTGSNRALETAFSIVSTCIENGCLDLSQKIIETAAIRLDKLEKSGSDIEDAKFQQYTIEYYMLRVNLAWLQGRLDIAEHLFSKIPGSDNGGGQERVMDICYKIGSCALSRKQYDVSVKWLERAWRASELIRHMDQSPVLSIKDKELLILHDSVRAGLRLDTKESTGFLARALDALKSHYGGIFPVQVIQLELLGKEELDENILSQGR
;
A
#
# COMPACT_ATOMS: atom_id res chain seq x y z
N MET A 1 14.12 4.91 21.09
CA MET A 1 12.83 5.61 21.14
C MET A 1 12.46 5.72 22.62
N SER A 2 12.57 6.91 23.20
CA SER A 2 12.34 7.13 24.63
C SER A 2 10.85 7.09 24.96
N LEU A 3 10.51 6.68 26.18
CA LEU A 3 9.14 6.66 26.72
C LEU A 3 8.44 8.04 26.67
N SER A 4 9.21 9.14 26.59
CA SER A 4 8.69 10.50 26.41
C SER A 4 8.05 10.74 25.04
N ASP A 5 8.57 10.11 23.99
CA ASP A 5 8.09 10.30 22.62
C ASP A 5 6.80 9.51 22.39
N ALA A 6 6.63 8.35 23.03
CA ALA A 6 5.37 7.60 22.94
C ALA A 6 4.18 8.39 23.55
N GLY A 7 4.42 9.18 24.60
CA GLY A 7 3.39 9.99 25.27
C GLY A 7 2.89 11.16 24.41
N THR A 8 3.80 11.94 23.83
CA THR A 8 3.48 13.10 22.98
C THR A 8 2.83 12.69 21.65
N PHE A 9 3.20 11.54 21.10
CA PHE A 9 2.60 11.02 19.85
C PHE A 9 1.15 10.54 20.05
N THR A 10 0.82 10.00 21.24
CA THR A 10 -0.54 9.57 21.57
C THR A 10 -1.46 10.78 21.77
N GLU A 11 -0.97 11.86 22.40
CA GLU A 11 -1.72 13.11 22.56
C GLU A 11 -2.11 13.73 21.21
N TYR A 12 -1.22 13.71 20.22
CA TYR A 12 -1.48 14.27 18.90
C TYR A 12 -2.61 13.53 18.14
N GLY A 13 -2.66 12.20 18.25
CA GLY A 13 -3.74 11.39 17.68
C GLY A 13 -5.10 11.70 18.32
N ILE A 14 -5.11 11.86 19.64
CA ILE A 14 -6.32 12.19 20.41
C ILE A 14 -6.85 13.58 20.03
N VAL A 15 -5.97 14.59 19.95
CA VAL A 15 -6.37 15.96 19.57
C VAL A 15 -6.96 15.99 18.16
N LYS A 16 -6.34 15.29 17.20
CA LYS A 16 -6.88 15.17 15.84
C LYS A 16 -8.24 14.49 15.80
N ALA A 17 -8.42 13.41 16.55
CA ALA A 17 -9.71 12.74 16.63
C ALA A 17 -10.80 13.59 17.29
N PHE A 18 -10.46 14.37 18.31
CA PHE A 18 -11.40 15.30 18.92
C PHE A 18 -11.81 16.40 17.93
N ALA A 19 -10.84 16.99 17.20
CA ALA A 19 -11.13 17.95 16.13
C ALA A 19 -12.01 17.34 15.03
N TYR A 20 -11.76 16.08 14.68
CA TYR A 20 -12.60 15.35 13.74
C TYR A 20 -14.02 15.13 14.27
N ALA A 21 -14.19 14.73 15.52
CA ALA A 21 -15.52 14.55 16.11
C ALA A 21 -16.34 15.85 16.09
N MET A 22 -15.69 17.00 16.34
CA MET A 22 -16.34 18.31 16.20
C MET A 22 -16.72 18.62 14.75
N LEU A 23 -15.82 18.36 13.80
CA LEU A 23 -16.09 18.53 12.37
C LEU A 23 -17.20 17.61 11.89
N GLU A 24 -17.23 16.35 12.33
CA GLU A 24 -18.27 15.38 12.02
C GLU A 24 -19.64 15.85 12.47
N TYR A 25 -19.72 16.43 13.66
CA TYR A 25 -20.97 16.96 14.19
C TYR A 25 -21.45 18.22 13.44
N ALA A 26 -20.52 19.06 13.01
CA ALA A 26 -20.83 20.32 12.33
C ALA A 26 -21.03 20.20 10.81
N ALA A 27 -20.39 19.22 10.17
CA ALA A 27 -20.34 19.13 8.71
C ALA A 27 -21.64 18.57 8.12
N PRO A 28 -22.23 19.26 7.12
CA PRO A 28 -23.40 18.73 6.42
C PRO A 28 -23.05 17.41 5.71
N TYR A 29 -24.02 16.51 5.63
CA TYR A 29 -23.87 15.22 4.94
C TYR A 29 -23.93 15.32 3.40
N ARG A 30 -24.06 16.52 2.85
CA ARG A 30 -24.12 16.78 1.41
C ARG A 30 -23.23 17.97 1.02
N GLY A 31 -22.80 17.98 -0.24
CA GLY A 31 -22.01 19.06 -0.82
C GLY A 31 -20.54 19.07 -0.40
N THR A 32 -19.85 20.17 -0.70
CA THR A 32 -18.39 20.33 -0.51
C THR A 32 -17.94 20.15 0.94
N GLY A 33 -18.80 20.44 1.92
CA GLY A 33 -18.54 20.19 3.33
C GLY A 33 -18.40 18.70 3.68
N SER A 34 -19.19 17.83 3.05
CA SER A 34 -19.09 16.38 3.24
C SER A 34 -17.80 15.81 2.67
N ASN A 35 -17.38 16.32 1.50
CA ASN A 35 -16.13 15.92 0.83
C ASN A 35 -14.91 16.25 1.68
N ARG A 36 -14.86 17.49 2.23
CA ARG A 36 -13.78 17.92 3.12
C ARG A 36 -13.74 17.12 4.41
N ALA A 37 -14.90 16.74 4.97
CA ALA A 37 -14.97 15.88 6.14
C ALA A 37 -14.41 14.48 5.86
N LEU A 38 -14.71 13.90 4.69
CA LEU A 38 -14.14 12.63 4.22
C LEU A 38 -12.62 12.69 4.05
N GLU A 39 -12.11 13.70 3.34
CA GLU A 39 -10.65 13.90 3.16
C GLU A 39 -9.94 14.06 4.51
N THR A 40 -10.55 14.81 5.44
CA THR A 40 -10.03 14.98 6.80
C THR A 40 -10.03 13.65 7.56
N ALA A 41 -11.10 12.85 7.43
CA ALA A 41 -11.17 11.52 8.04
C ALA A 41 -10.02 10.63 7.54
N PHE A 42 -9.78 10.58 6.22
CA PHE A 42 -8.72 9.77 5.63
C PHE A 42 -7.32 10.19 6.09
N SER A 43 -7.06 11.50 6.16
CA SER A 43 -5.81 12.04 6.68
C SER A 43 -5.58 11.65 8.16
N ILE A 44 -6.63 11.72 8.98
CA ILE A 44 -6.54 11.40 10.41
C ILE A 44 -6.39 9.89 10.61
N VAL A 45 -7.13 9.06 9.87
CA VAL A 45 -6.94 7.60 9.89
C VAL A 45 -5.51 7.23 9.52
N SER A 46 -4.96 7.84 8.46
CA SER A 46 -3.57 7.62 8.06
C SER A 46 -2.59 7.97 9.19
N THR A 47 -2.75 9.15 9.81
CA THR A 47 -1.93 9.57 10.95
C THR A 47 -2.06 8.60 12.14
N CYS A 48 -3.29 8.20 12.47
CA CYS A 48 -3.54 7.30 13.59
C CYS A 48 -2.94 5.91 13.34
N ILE A 49 -3.02 5.40 12.11
CA ILE A 49 -2.35 4.17 11.69
C ILE A 49 -0.83 4.28 11.87
N GLU A 50 -0.22 5.36 11.39
CA GLU A 50 1.23 5.59 11.49
C GLU A 50 1.71 5.69 12.95
N ASN A 51 0.83 6.16 13.84
CA ASN A 51 1.08 6.24 15.28
C ASN A 51 0.60 5.01 16.07
N GLY A 52 0.15 3.93 15.40
CA GLY A 52 -0.31 2.71 16.06
C GLY A 52 -1.65 2.82 16.82
N CYS A 53 -2.39 3.93 16.67
CA CYS A 53 -3.69 4.16 17.29
C CYS A 53 -4.83 3.45 16.54
N LEU A 54 -4.75 2.11 16.43
CA LEU A 54 -5.62 1.33 15.53
C LEU A 54 -7.11 1.39 15.90
N ASP A 55 -7.45 1.38 17.20
CA ASP A 55 -8.84 1.47 17.66
C ASP A 55 -9.48 2.82 17.29
N LEU A 56 -8.69 3.88 17.31
CA LEU A 56 -9.13 5.21 16.93
C LEU A 56 -9.33 5.31 15.42
N SER A 57 -8.37 4.77 14.65
CA SER A 57 -8.50 4.62 13.19
C SER A 57 -9.77 3.85 12.81
N GLN A 58 -10.09 2.77 13.53
CA GLN A 58 -11.29 1.96 13.32
C GLN A 58 -12.57 2.79 13.49
N LYS A 59 -12.71 3.54 14.59
CA LYS A 59 -13.89 4.38 14.85
C LYS A 59 -14.07 5.46 13.78
N ILE A 60 -12.98 6.09 13.37
CA ILE A 60 -13.01 7.17 12.36
C ILE A 60 -13.38 6.60 10.99
N ILE A 61 -12.77 5.48 10.58
CA ILE A 61 -13.05 4.89 9.26
C ILE A 61 -14.47 4.32 9.16
N GLU A 62 -15.05 3.83 10.26
CA GLU A 62 -16.47 3.45 10.34
C GLU A 62 -17.40 4.65 10.14
N THR A 63 -17.04 5.81 10.70
CA THR A 63 -17.81 7.05 10.51
C THR A 63 -17.69 7.55 9.07
N ALA A 64 -16.49 7.48 8.48
CA ALA A 64 -16.25 7.80 7.08
C ALA A 64 -17.08 6.91 6.12
N ALA A 65 -17.28 5.64 6.46
CA ALA A 65 -18.13 4.73 5.69
C ALA A 65 -19.58 5.24 5.55
N ILE A 66 -20.15 5.76 6.65
CA ILE A 66 -21.51 6.31 6.66
C ILE A 66 -21.59 7.54 5.74
N ARG A 67 -20.56 8.38 5.71
CA ARG A 67 -20.51 9.54 4.80
C ARG A 67 -20.39 9.12 3.36
N LEU A 68 -19.53 8.13 3.07
CA LEU A 68 -19.33 7.62 1.72
C LEU A 68 -20.62 6.99 1.15
N ASP A 69 -21.35 6.20 1.96
CA ASP A 69 -22.64 5.62 1.59
C ASP A 69 -23.72 6.69 1.33
N LYS A 70 -23.77 7.73 2.16
CA LYS A 70 -24.67 8.88 1.93
C LYS A 70 -24.30 9.65 0.67
N LEU A 71 -23.01 9.78 0.38
CA LEU A 71 -22.50 10.45 -0.82
C LEU A 71 -22.98 9.73 -2.08
N GLU A 72 -22.80 8.41 -2.13
CA GLU A 72 -23.26 7.53 -3.22
C GLU A 72 -24.77 7.69 -3.48
N LYS A 73 -25.58 7.62 -2.42
CA LYS A 73 -27.05 7.70 -2.51
C LYS A 73 -27.57 9.10 -2.84
N SER A 74 -26.77 10.13 -2.61
CA SER A 74 -27.24 11.52 -2.77
C SER A 74 -27.33 11.98 -4.22
N GLY A 75 -26.88 11.17 -5.18
CA GLY A 75 -26.84 11.53 -6.61
C GLY A 75 -26.03 12.81 -6.83
N SER A 76 -24.95 12.99 -6.07
CA SER A 76 -24.23 14.26 -5.96
C SER A 76 -23.61 14.70 -7.29
N ASP A 77 -23.55 16.02 -7.53
CA ASP A 77 -22.77 16.70 -8.58
C ASP A 77 -21.24 16.45 -8.54
N ILE A 78 -20.78 15.43 -7.82
CA ILE A 78 -19.37 15.04 -7.76
C ILE A 78 -19.09 14.22 -9.01
N GLU A 79 -18.05 14.61 -9.74
CA GLU A 79 -17.53 13.83 -10.86
C GLU A 79 -17.31 12.38 -10.41
N ASP A 80 -17.86 11.41 -11.13
CA ASP A 80 -17.76 9.98 -10.82
C ASP A 80 -16.31 9.55 -10.52
N ALA A 81 -15.34 10.17 -11.20
CA ALA A 81 -13.91 10.03 -10.98
C ALA A 81 -13.47 10.32 -9.53
N LYS A 82 -13.99 11.38 -8.91
CA LYS A 82 -13.64 11.80 -7.56
C LYS A 82 -14.31 10.93 -6.50
N PHE A 83 -15.56 10.51 -6.74
CA PHE A 83 -16.22 9.52 -5.88
C PHE A 83 -15.48 8.18 -5.89
N GLN A 84 -15.03 7.75 -7.08
CA GLN A 84 -14.21 6.55 -7.23
C GLN A 84 -12.88 6.67 -6.47
N GLN A 85 -12.20 7.83 -6.56
CA GLN A 85 -10.98 8.08 -5.79
C GLN A 85 -11.19 7.95 -4.28
N TYR A 86 -12.25 8.55 -3.73
CA TYR A 86 -12.58 8.41 -2.30
C TYR A 86 -12.91 6.97 -1.91
N THR A 87 -13.56 6.22 -2.80
CA THR A 87 -13.86 4.80 -2.59
C THR A 87 -12.58 3.97 -2.51
N ILE A 88 -11.64 4.20 -3.43
CA ILE A 88 -10.33 3.54 -3.43
C ILE A 88 -9.55 3.88 -2.15
N GLU A 89 -9.52 5.16 -1.77
CA GLU A 89 -8.81 5.61 -0.57
C GLU A 89 -9.40 5.01 0.71
N TYR A 90 -10.73 5.02 0.85
CA TYR A 90 -11.44 4.39 1.95
C TYR A 90 -11.09 2.89 2.08
N TYR A 91 -11.21 2.13 0.99
CA TYR A 91 -10.92 0.69 1.04
C TYR A 91 -9.45 0.42 1.31
N MET A 92 -8.52 1.16 0.70
CA MET A 92 -7.09 0.98 0.96
C MET A 92 -6.72 1.28 2.42
N LEU A 93 -7.31 2.30 3.05
CA LEU A 93 -7.12 2.56 4.48
C LEU A 93 -7.65 1.42 5.35
N ARG A 94 -8.80 0.83 5.00
CA ARG A 94 -9.33 -0.34 5.71
C ARG A 94 -8.48 -1.59 5.50
N VAL A 95 -7.92 -1.78 4.30
CA VAL A 95 -6.97 -2.86 4.00
C VAL A 95 -5.74 -2.73 4.89
N ASN A 96 -5.15 -1.54 4.97
CA ASN A 96 -3.99 -1.29 5.82
C ASN A 96 -4.30 -1.55 7.30
N LEU A 97 -5.45 -1.05 7.78
CA LEU A 97 -5.88 -1.25 9.15
C LEU A 97 -6.10 -2.74 9.47
N ALA A 98 -6.76 -3.49 8.58
CA ALA A 98 -6.99 -4.93 8.76
C ALA A 98 -5.66 -5.71 8.79
N TRP A 99 -4.69 -5.37 7.94
CA TRP A 99 -3.34 -5.93 7.98
C TRP A 99 -2.65 -5.69 9.33
N LEU A 100 -2.69 -4.45 9.83
CA LEU A 100 -2.05 -4.09 11.10
C LEU A 100 -2.75 -4.73 12.31
N GLN A 101 -4.04 -5.01 12.21
CA GLN A 101 -4.80 -5.81 13.18
C GLN A 101 -4.52 -7.32 13.08
N GLY A 102 -3.66 -7.77 12.16
CA GLY A 102 -3.32 -9.18 11.97
C GLY A 102 -4.38 -9.99 11.23
N ARG A 103 -5.33 -9.34 10.54
CA ARG A 103 -6.43 -9.98 9.80
C ARG A 103 -6.21 -9.89 8.30
N LEU A 104 -5.26 -10.70 7.81
CA LEU A 104 -4.89 -10.74 6.39
C LEU A 104 -6.06 -11.17 5.49
N ASP A 105 -6.88 -12.12 5.95
CA ASP A 105 -8.11 -12.57 5.27
C ASP A 105 -9.07 -11.40 4.99
N ILE A 106 -9.25 -10.52 5.98
CA ILE A 106 -10.09 -9.33 5.84
C ILE A 106 -9.43 -8.30 4.92
N ALA A 107 -8.11 -8.11 5.03
CA ALA A 107 -7.38 -7.21 4.14
C ALA A 107 -7.52 -7.65 2.66
N GLU A 108 -7.44 -8.95 2.38
CA GLU A 108 -7.66 -9.52 1.05
C GLU A 108 -9.09 -9.32 0.55
N HIS A 109 -10.08 -9.60 1.40
CA HIS A 109 -11.49 -9.40 1.05
C HIS A 109 -11.77 -7.92 0.73
N LEU A 110 -11.27 -6.99 1.55
CA LEU A 110 -11.45 -5.56 1.34
C LEU A 110 -10.75 -5.09 0.07
N PHE A 111 -9.56 -5.61 -0.24
CA PHE A 111 -8.85 -5.29 -1.47
C PHE A 111 -9.66 -5.68 -2.71
N SER A 112 -10.37 -6.82 -2.68
CA SER A 112 -11.25 -7.23 -3.80
C SER A 112 -12.47 -6.32 -4.03
N LYS A 113 -12.78 -5.42 -3.10
CA LYS A 113 -13.87 -4.44 -3.21
C LYS A 113 -13.44 -3.14 -3.87
N ILE A 114 -12.13 -2.96 -4.10
CA ILE A 114 -11.60 -1.75 -4.72
C ILE A 114 -12.03 -1.73 -6.20
N PRO A 115 -12.68 -0.66 -6.67
CA PRO A 115 -13.05 -0.55 -8.08
C PRO A 115 -11.79 -0.40 -8.94
N GLY A 116 -11.79 -0.99 -10.14
CA GLY A 116 -10.76 -0.72 -11.13
C GLY A 116 -10.84 0.76 -11.53
N SER A 117 -9.73 1.51 -11.39
CA SER A 117 -9.66 2.91 -11.82
C SER A 117 -8.93 3.02 -13.14
N ASP A 118 -9.68 3.41 -14.17
CA ASP A 118 -9.16 3.66 -15.52
C ASP A 118 -8.48 5.04 -15.62
N ASN A 119 -8.76 5.93 -14.67
CA ASN A 119 -8.28 7.32 -14.65
C ASN A 119 -7.05 7.53 -13.76
N GLY A 120 -6.45 6.47 -13.20
CA GLY A 120 -5.30 6.56 -12.29
C GLY A 120 -5.61 7.16 -10.90
N GLY A 121 -6.84 7.66 -10.68
CA GLY A 121 -7.29 8.22 -9.43
C GLY A 121 -7.18 7.21 -8.30
N GLY A 122 -6.42 7.54 -7.25
CA GLY A 122 -6.20 6.68 -6.09
C GLY A 122 -5.19 5.56 -6.28
N GLN A 123 -4.60 5.37 -7.48
CA GLN A 123 -3.57 4.35 -7.70
C GLN A 123 -2.30 4.61 -6.88
N GLU A 124 -1.96 5.87 -6.62
CA GLU A 124 -0.86 6.19 -5.70
C GLU A 124 -1.12 5.61 -4.31
N ARG A 125 -2.37 5.70 -3.83
CA ARG A 125 -2.73 5.14 -2.53
C ARG A 125 -2.66 3.62 -2.53
N VAL A 126 -3.09 2.98 -3.62
CA VAL A 126 -2.97 1.53 -3.84
C VAL A 126 -1.50 1.12 -3.77
N MET A 127 -0.64 1.77 -4.57
CA MET A 127 0.79 1.52 -4.63
C MET A 127 1.43 1.61 -3.25
N ASP A 128 1.23 2.73 -2.55
CA ASP A 128 1.88 2.98 -1.26
C ASP A 128 1.51 1.96 -0.19
N ILE A 129 0.20 1.65 -0.04
CA ILE A 129 -0.24 0.74 1.01
C ILE A 129 0.11 -0.70 0.67
N CYS A 130 0.00 -1.11 -0.60
CA CYS A 130 0.45 -2.43 -1.03
C CYS A 130 1.96 -2.61 -0.80
N TYR A 131 2.78 -1.59 -1.08
CA TYR A 131 4.21 -1.61 -0.76
C TYR A 131 4.45 -1.72 0.75
N LYS A 132 3.79 -0.90 1.58
CA LYS A 132 3.91 -0.97 3.05
C LYS A 132 3.58 -2.37 3.58
N ILE A 133 2.50 -2.99 3.10
CA ILE A 133 2.11 -4.36 3.47
C ILE A 133 3.16 -5.37 3.00
N GLY A 134 3.56 -5.30 1.73
CA GLY A 134 4.52 -6.22 1.12
C GLY A 134 5.90 -6.18 1.78
N SER A 135 6.41 -4.99 2.08
CA SER A 135 7.69 -4.80 2.78
C SER A 135 7.61 -5.25 4.24
N CYS A 136 6.48 -5.00 4.92
CA CYS A 136 6.24 -5.52 6.26
C CYS A 136 6.20 -7.06 6.27
N ALA A 137 5.49 -7.68 5.33
CA ALA A 137 5.44 -9.14 5.17
C ALA A 137 6.84 -9.73 4.88
N LEU A 138 7.66 -9.04 4.07
CA LEU A 138 9.05 -9.42 3.82
C LEU A 138 9.86 -9.46 5.11
N SER A 139 9.77 -8.40 5.94
CA SER A 139 10.46 -8.33 7.24
C SER A 139 10.04 -9.45 8.20
N ARG A 140 8.77 -9.90 8.08
CA ARG A 140 8.18 -11.00 8.85
C ARG A 140 8.43 -12.38 8.24
N LYS A 141 9.19 -12.47 7.15
CA LYS A 141 9.48 -13.71 6.39
C LYS A 141 8.23 -14.40 5.82
N GLN A 142 7.15 -13.65 5.62
CA GLN A 142 5.93 -14.11 4.94
C GLN A 142 6.09 -13.85 3.44
N TYR A 143 6.95 -14.64 2.78
CA TYR A 143 7.44 -14.34 1.44
C TYR A 143 6.34 -14.43 0.37
N ASP A 144 5.41 -15.36 0.50
CA ASP A 144 4.24 -15.54 -0.36
C ASP A 144 3.32 -14.31 -0.31
N VAL A 145 3.01 -13.84 0.91
CA VAL A 145 2.23 -12.62 1.14
C VAL A 145 2.98 -11.41 0.60
N SER A 146 4.28 -11.32 0.87
CA SER A 146 5.13 -10.22 0.40
C SER A 146 5.09 -10.07 -1.11
N VAL A 147 5.40 -11.14 -1.86
CA VAL A 147 5.39 -11.12 -3.34
C VAL A 147 4.03 -10.70 -3.87
N LYS A 148 2.95 -11.24 -3.32
CA LYS A 148 1.58 -10.93 -3.76
C LYS A 148 1.23 -9.45 -3.59
N TRP A 149 1.56 -8.85 -2.45
CA TRP A 149 1.27 -7.43 -2.19
C TRP A 149 2.21 -6.50 -2.95
N LEU A 150 3.48 -6.87 -3.14
CA LEU A 150 4.43 -6.09 -3.95
C LEU A 150 4.06 -6.11 -5.44
N GLU A 151 3.53 -7.22 -5.96
CA GLU A 151 3.00 -7.28 -7.33
C GLU A 151 1.83 -6.30 -7.53
N ARG A 152 0.93 -6.21 -6.55
CA ARG A 152 -0.17 -5.22 -6.58
C ARG A 152 0.36 -3.78 -6.56
N ALA A 153 1.41 -3.52 -5.77
CA ALA A 153 2.06 -2.21 -5.73
C ALA A 153 2.69 -1.86 -7.08
N TRP A 154 3.36 -2.83 -7.72
CA TRP A 154 4.00 -2.61 -9.01
C TRP A 154 2.99 -2.33 -10.12
N ARG A 155 1.91 -3.10 -10.21
CA ARG A 155 0.83 -2.85 -11.18
C ARG A 155 0.22 -1.45 -11.03
N ALA A 156 0.02 -1.01 -9.79
CA ALA A 156 -0.44 0.36 -9.52
C ALA A 156 0.59 1.41 -9.98
N SER A 157 1.89 1.16 -9.78
CA SER A 157 2.96 2.05 -10.27
C SER A 157 3.00 2.16 -11.79
N GLU A 158 2.77 1.06 -12.51
CA GLU A 158 2.68 1.04 -13.99
C GLU A 158 1.52 1.91 -14.47
N LEU A 159 0.34 1.79 -13.86
CA LEU A 159 -0.82 2.62 -14.17
C LEU A 159 -0.54 4.11 -13.95
N ILE A 160 0.15 4.48 -12.87
CA ILE A 160 0.50 5.89 -12.61
C ILE A 160 1.48 6.42 -13.66
N ARG A 161 2.47 5.61 -14.06
CA ARG A 161 3.47 6.00 -15.09
C ARG A 161 2.82 6.33 -16.43
N HIS A 162 1.75 5.63 -16.80
CA HIS A 162 1.03 5.91 -18.05
C HIS A 162 0.24 7.23 -18.03
N MET A 163 0.07 7.85 -16.86
CA MET A 163 -0.83 9.00 -16.67
C MET A 163 -0.11 10.35 -16.49
N ASP A 164 1.23 10.40 -16.54
CA ASP A 164 2.09 11.62 -16.57
C ASP A 164 1.83 12.71 -15.48
N GLN A 165 1.06 12.42 -14.44
CA GLN A 165 0.56 13.41 -13.47
C GLN A 165 1.40 13.61 -12.21
N SER A 166 2.51 12.89 -12.03
CA SER A 166 3.30 12.93 -10.79
C SER A 166 4.77 13.25 -11.07
N PRO A 167 5.49 13.94 -10.15
CA PRO A 167 6.92 14.18 -10.31
C PRO A 167 7.65 12.84 -10.49
N VAL A 168 8.06 12.59 -11.74
CA VAL A 168 8.66 11.36 -12.25
C VAL A 168 9.75 10.78 -11.34
N LEU A 169 10.46 11.63 -10.58
CA LEU A 169 11.49 11.25 -9.62
C LEU A 169 10.95 10.47 -8.40
N SER A 170 9.81 10.87 -7.81
CA SER A 170 9.29 10.20 -6.60
C SER A 170 8.75 8.80 -6.88
N ILE A 171 8.18 8.58 -8.07
CA ILE A 171 7.68 7.27 -8.48
C ILE A 171 8.83 6.31 -8.77
N LYS A 172 9.89 6.77 -9.44
CA LYS A 172 11.05 5.92 -9.75
C LYS A 172 11.73 5.37 -8.49
N ASP A 173 11.86 6.20 -7.45
CA ASP A 173 12.41 5.76 -6.17
C ASP A 173 11.51 4.70 -5.51
N LYS A 174 10.18 4.88 -5.54
CA LYS A 174 9.21 3.89 -5.03
C LYS A 174 9.22 2.60 -5.86
N GLU A 175 9.32 2.70 -7.19
CA GLU A 175 9.38 1.56 -8.09
C GLU A 175 10.64 0.71 -7.84
N LEU A 176 11.80 1.35 -7.68
CA LEU A 176 13.03 0.68 -7.30
C LEU A 176 12.84 -0.15 -6.02
N LEU A 177 12.25 0.44 -4.98
CA LEU A 177 12.00 -0.25 -3.71
C LEU A 177 11.03 -1.44 -3.88
N ILE A 178 9.94 -1.27 -4.62
CA ILE A 178 8.97 -2.34 -4.90
C ILE A 178 9.66 -3.50 -5.63
N LEU A 179 10.41 -3.22 -6.69
CA LEU A 179 11.11 -4.22 -7.49
C LEU A 179 12.19 -4.94 -6.67
N HIS A 180 12.99 -4.19 -5.91
CA HIS A 180 14.03 -4.73 -5.05
C HIS A 180 13.44 -5.68 -4.01
N ASP A 181 12.41 -5.25 -3.27
CA ASP A 181 11.77 -6.08 -2.25
C ASP A 181 11.07 -7.31 -2.86
N SER A 182 10.55 -7.19 -4.09
CA SER A 182 9.91 -8.29 -4.80
C SER A 182 10.91 -9.40 -5.11
N VAL A 183 12.06 -9.04 -5.67
CA VAL A 183 13.14 -10.00 -5.96
C VAL A 183 13.68 -10.61 -4.66
N ARG A 184 13.85 -9.80 -3.60
CA ARG A 184 14.28 -10.28 -2.28
C ARG A 184 13.32 -11.31 -1.68
N ALA A 185 12.03 -11.06 -1.75
CA ALA A 185 11.00 -12.00 -1.30
C ALA A 185 11.02 -13.27 -2.17
N GLY A 186 11.09 -13.09 -3.48
CA GLY A 186 11.14 -14.16 -4.47
C GLY A 186 12.33 -15.12 -4.31
N LEU A 187 13.51 -14.59 -4.01
CA LEU A 187 14.72 -15.39 -3.73
C LEU A 187 14.55 -16.35 -2.55
N ARG A 188 13.57 -16.13 -1.68
CA ARG A 188 13.31 -16.97 -0.50
C ARG A 188 12.16 -17.96 -0.71
N LEU A 189 11.46 -17.88 -1.84
CA LEU A 189 10.47 -18.85 -2.26
C LEU A 189 11.16 -19.96 -3.06
N ASP A 190 10.92 -21.22 -2.67
CA ASP A 190 11.42 -22.43 -3.37
C ASP A 190 10.45 -22.90 -4.48
N THR A 191 9.48 -22.07 -4.83
CA THR A 191 8.38 -22.45 -5.72
C THR A 191 8.71 -22.17 -7.17
N LYS A 192 8.76 -23.23 -7.97
CA LYS A 192 8.76 -23.21 -9.45
C LYS A 192 7.61 -22.38 -10.07
N GLU A 193 6.58 -22.05 -9.29
CA GLU A 193 5.39 -21.27 -9.71
C GLU A 193 5.57 -19.74 -9.65
N SER A 194 6.64 -19.21 -9.07
CA SER A 194 6.80 -17.75 -8.89
C SER A 194 7.51 -17.04 -10.07
N THR A 195 7.55 -17.65 -11.25
CA THR A 195 8.55 -17.28 -12.27
C THR A 195 8.16 -16.08 -13.13
N GLY A 196 6.89 -15.86 -13.45
CA GLY A 196 6.49 -14.81 -14.40
C GLY A 196 6.63 -13.37 -13.86
N PHE A 197 6.10 -13.08 -12.67
CA PHE A 197 6.21 -11.75 -12.06
C PHE A 197 7.64 -11.46 -11.60
N LEU A 198 8.27 -12.39 -10.87
CA LEU A 198 9.62 -12.17 -10.34
C LEU A 198 10.68 -12.04 -11.44
N ALA A 199 10.56 -12.82 -12.53
CA ALA A 199 11.48 -12.65 -13.66
C ALA A 199 11.33 -11.28 -14.32
N ARG A 200 10.08 -10.81 -14.52
CA ARG A 200 9.84 -9.46 -15.04
C ARG A 200 10.35 -8.37 -14.08
N ALA A 201 10.15 -8.54 -12.78
CA ALA A 201 10.66 -7.61 -11.78
C ALA A 201 12.20 -7.56 -11.77
N LEU A 202 12.85 -8.72 -11.88
CA LEU A 202 14.31 -8.82 -11.98
C LEU A 202 14.83 -8.19 -13.27
N ASP A 203 14.18 -8.43 -14.40
CA ASP A 203 14.55 -7.85 -15.70
C ASP A 203 14.42 -6.32 -15.68
N ALA A 204 13.31 -5.80 -15.13
CA ALA A 204 13.11 -4.37 -14.93
C ALA A 204 14.19 -3.76 -14.01
N LEU A 205 14.54 -4.46 -12.92
CA LEU A 205 15.57 -4.02 -11.99
C LEU A 205 16.96 -3.95 -12.66
N LYS A 206 17.32 -4.97 -13.45
CA LYS A 206 18.57 -5.01 -14.23
C LYS A 206 18.61 -3.89 -15.28
N SER A 207 17.53 -3.74 -16.04
CA SER A 207 17.45 -2.82 -17.17
C SER A 207 17.42 -1.35 -16.75
N HIS A 208 16.69 -1.01 -15.68
CA HIS A 208 16.50 0.38 -15.25
C HIS A 208 17.43 0.82 -14.12
N TYR A 209 17.90 -0.13 -13.30
CA TYR A 209 18.58 0.17 -12.03
C TYR A 209 19.88 -0.64 -11.82
N GLY A 210 20.40 -1.33 -12.84
CA GLY A 210 21.55 -2.23 -12.71
C GLY A 210 22.84 -1.61 -12.17
N GLY A 211 23.02 -0.29 -12.31
CA GLY A 211 24.17 0.43 -11.75
C GLY A 211 24.08 0.73 -10.25
N ILE A 212 22.94 0.47 -9.61
CA ILE A 212 22.69 0.80 -8.20
C ILE A 212 23.18 -0.34 -7.31
N PHE A 213 23.95 -0.01 -6.26
CA PHE A 213 24.59 -0.99 -5.38
C PHE A 213 23.64 -2.08 -4.83
N PRO A 214 22.47 -1.74 -4.25
CA PRO A 214 21.47 -2.74 -3.85
C PRO A 214 21.11 -3.77 -4.93
N VAL A 215 21.06 -3.36 -6.20
CA VAL A 215 20.74 -4.24 -7.34
C VAL A 215 21.91 -5.17 -7.66
N GLN A 216 23.14 -4.66 -7.63
CA GLN A 216 24.35 -5.45 -7.85
C GLN A 216 24.51 -6.55 -6.80
N VAL A 217 24.19 -6.26 -5.53
CA VAL A 217 24.21 -7.26 -4.45
C VAL A 217 23.22 -8.39 -4.73
N ILE A 218 22.00 -8.06 -5.17
CA ILE A 218 21.00 -9.09 -5.55
C ILE A 218 21.50 -9.95 -6.72
N GLN A 219 22.15 -9.34 -7.71
CA GLN A 219 22.71 -10.07 -8.85
C GLN A 219 23.79 -11.06 -8.41
N LEU A 220 24.68 -10.66 -7.49
CA LEU A 220 25.70 -11.56 -6.94
C LEU A 220 25.07 -12.72 -6.15
N GLU A 221 24.02 -12.46 -5.37
CA GLU A 221 23.30 -13.52 -4.64
C GLU A 221 22.61 -14.52 -5.58
N LEU A 222 22.08 -14.04 -6.71
CA LEU A 222 21.50 -14.90 -7.76
C LEU A 222 22.56 -15.80 -8.40
N LEU A 223 23.70 -15.23 -8.79
CA LEU A 223 24.81 -15.99 -9.37
C LEU A 223 25.32 -17.07 -8.41
N GLY A 224 25.48 -16.72 -7.13
CA GLY A 224 25.88 -17.69 -6.11
C GLY A 224 24.86 -18.82 -5.89
N LYS A 225 23.56 -18.58 -6.11
CA LYS A 225 22.54 -19.64 -6.08
C LYS A 225 22.59 -20.55 -7.30
N GLU A 226 22.72 -19.98 -8.50
CA GLU A 226 22.83 -20.75 -9.75
C GLU A 226 24.04 -21.69 -9.69
N GLU A 227 25.19 -21.22 -9.20
CA GLU A 227 26.40 -22.05 -9.00
C GLU A 227 26.18 -23.19 -7.99
N LEU A 228 25.40 -22.97 -6.93
CA LEU A 228 25.09 -24.03 -5.95
C LEU A 228 24.17 -25.09 -6.53
N ASP A 229 23.15 -24.68 -7.30
CA ASP A 229 22.21 -25.61 -7.94
C ASP A 229 22.93 -26.48 -9.01
N GLU A 230 23.84 -25.91 -9.79
CA GLU A 230 24.66 -26.67 -10.76
C GLU A 230 25.65 -27.64 -10.10
N ASN A 231 26.23 -27.27 -8.95
CA ASN A 231 27.14 -28.13 -8.18
C ASN A 231 26.40 -29.32 -7.53
N ILE A 232 25.16 -29.13 -7.06
CA ILE A 232 24.34 -30.22 -6.54
C ILE A 232 23.96 -31.22 -7.65
N LEU A 233 23.67 -30.72 -8.85
CA LEU A 233 23.33 -31.56 -10.01
C LEU A 233 24.53 -32.35 -10.56
N SER A 234 25.74 -31.84 -10.39
CA SER A 234 26.98 -32.51 -10.85
C SER A 234 27.57 -33.51 -9.85
N GLN A 235 27.27 -33.39 -8.55
CA GLN A 235 27.66 -34.39 -7.53
C GLN A 235 26.70 -35.58 -7.40
N GLY A 236 25.52 -35.51 -8.03
CA GLY A 236 24.53 -36.59 -8.05
C GLY A 236 24.65 -37.58 -9.22
N ARG A 237 25.75 -37.58 -9.97
CA ARG A 237 26.01 -38.50 -11.09
C ARG A 237 27.19 -39.43 -10.81
#